data_AF-A0A7K8DA33-F1
#
_entry.id   AF-A0A7K8DA33-F1
#
_cell.length_a   1.000
_cell.length_b   1.000
_cell.length_c   1.000
_cell.angle_alpha   90.00
_cell.angle_beta   90.00
_cell.angle_gamma   90.00
#
_symmetry.space_group_name_H-M   'P 1'
#
loop_
_entity.id
_entity.type
_entity.pdbx_description
1 polymer ?
#
loop_
_entity_poly.entity_id
_entity_poly.type
_entity_poly.pdbx_seq_one_letter_code
_entity_poly.pdbx_strand_id
1 'polypeptide(L)' 'LLPAARAAAYGGMAAPGAAALVQYVVLRGDLARPPLSWPLGAVVAQGCHAARAAAHAYREHPDTGAYLEQGGAMRTVVLE' A
#
# COMPACT_ATOMS: atom_id res chain seq x y z
N LEU A 1 0.09 -8.50 -40.06
CA LEU A 1 -1.13 -9.18 -40.55
C LEU A 1 -1.90 -9.69 -39.34
N LEU A 2 -2.84 -8.84 -38.87
CA LEU A 2 -4.11 -9.00 -38.12
C LEU A 2 -4.37 -10.24 -37.22
N PRO A 3 -5.27 -10.16 -36.21
CA PRO A 3 -5.37 -9.24 -35.07
C PRO A 3 -5.93 -9.92 -33.78
N ALA A 4 -6.17 -9.09 -32.75
CA ALA A 4 -7.22 -9.24 -31.72
C ALA A 4 -7.03 -10.26 -30.57
N ALA A 5 -6.81 -9.71 -29.38
CA ALA A 5 -7.74 -9.95 -28.27
C ALA A 5 -7.83 -8.66 -27.43
N ARG A 6 -8.87 -7.88 -27.71
CA ARG A 6 -9.32 -6.79 -26.85
C ARG A 6 -10.02 -7.46 -25.67
N ALA A 7 -9.35 -7.57 -24.52
CA ALA A 7 -10.01 -7.88 -23.26
C ALA A 7 -10.53 -6.57 -22.65
N ALA A 8 -11.77 -6.64 -22.20
CA ALA A 8 -12.65 -5.52 -21.92
C ALA A 8 -12.12 -4.53 -20.88
N ALA A 9 -12.56 -3.27 -21.02
CA ALA A 9 -12.54 -2.32 -19.93
C ALA A 9 -13.30 -2.92 -18.73
N TYR A 10 -12.60 -3.14 -17.62
CA TYR A 10 -13.22 -3.23 -16.29
C TYR A 10 -13.14 -1.87 -15.61
N GLY A 11 -13.58 -0.84 -16.33
CA GLY A 11 -13.96 0.42 -15.73
C GLY A 11 -15.40 0.31 -15.27
N GLY A 12 -15.61 0.31 -13.94
CA GLY A 12 -16.88 0.69 -13.34
C GLY A 12 -17.88 -0.43 -13.04
N MET A 13 -17.62 -1.19 -11.97
CA MET A 13 -18.67 -1.69 -11.08
C MET A 13 -18.03 -2.05 -9.74
N ALA A 14 -18.08 -1.14 -8.77
CA ALA A 14 -17.84 -1.49 -7.38
C ALA A 14 -18.99 -2.41 -6.94
N ALA A 15 -18.73 -3.71 -6.89
CA ALA A 15 -19.66 -4.70 -6.37
C ALA A 15 -19.93 -4.40 -4.87
N PRO A 16 -21.16 -4.64 -4.37
CA PRO A 16 -21.42 -4.62 -2.94
C PRO A 16 -20.54 -5.72 -2.31
N GLY A 17 -19.52 -5.31 -1.55
CA GLY A 17 -18.53 -6.22 -0.96
C GLY A 17 -17.13 -6.20 -1.57
N ALA A 18 -16.78 -5.22 -2.41
CA ALA A 18 -15.36 -4.98 -2.76
C ALA A 18 -14.54 -4.86 -1.46
N ALA A 19 -13.66 -5.83 -1.20
CA ALA A 19 -12.88 -5.89 0.02
C ALA A 19 -12.14 -4.56 0.22
N ALA A 20 -12.21 -4.01 1.43
CA ALA A 20 -11.52 -2.76 1.74
C ALA A 20 -10.01 -2.94 1.53
N LEU A 21 -9.43 -2.17 0.62
CA LEU A 21 -7.99 -2.17 0.38
C LEU A 21 -7.28 -1.53 1.59
N VAL A 22 -6.25 -2.21 2.08
CA VAL A 22 -5.47 -1.79 3.25
C VAL A 22 -3.99 -1.93 2.95
N GLN A 23 -3.21 -0.90 3.27
CA GLN A 23 -1.76 -1.02 3.31
C GLN A 23 -1.32 -1.38 4.74
N TYR A 24 -0.71 -2.54 4.90
CA TYR A 24 -0.10 -2.92 6.17
C TYR A 24 1.36 -2.48 6.19
N VAL A 25 1.74 -1.78 7.27
CA VAL A 25 3.13 -1.40 7.54
C VAL A 25 3.54 -2.10 8.83
N VAL A 26 4.47 -3.05 8.72
CA VAL A 26 5.01 -3.78 9.87
C VAL A 26 6.29 -3.09 10.31
N LEU A 27 6.29 -2.61 11.55
CA LEU A 27 7.45 -2.00 12.17
C LEU A 27 8.19 -3.04 13.01
N ARG A 28 9.51 -2.96 12.98
CA ARG A 28 10.35 -3.75 13.87
C ARG A 28 10.36 -3.11 15.26
N GLY A 29 9.63 -3.72 16.18
CA GLY A 29 9.53 -3.23 17.57
C GLY A 29 10.86 -3.17 18.33
N ASP A 30 11.79 -4.07 18.02
CA ASP A 30 13.10 -4.12 18.67
C ASP A 30 13.94 -2.88 18.40
N LEU A 31 13.68 -2.15 17.30
CA LEU A 31 14.38 -0.90 16.99
C LEU A 31 14.18 0.16 18.07
N ALA A 32 12.98 0.27 18.63
CA ALA A 32 12.66 1.26 19.66
C ALA A 32 13.14 0.87 21.06
N ARG A 33 13.56 -0.39 21.27
CA ARG A 33 13.95 -0.94 22.56
C ARG A 33 15.48 -1.04 22.69
N PRO A 34 16.02 -1.09 23.92
CA PRO A 34 17.42 -1.43 24.11
C PRO A 34 17.77 -2.77 23.44
N PRO A 35 18.97 -2.92 22.85
CA PRO A 35 20.06 -1.94 22.84
C PRO A 35 19.97 -0.89 21.71
N LEU A 36 19.01 -1.02 20.79
CA LEU A 36 18.95 -0.21 19.57
C LEU A 36 18.44 1.21 19.85
N SER A 37 17.41 1.35 20.69
CA SER A 37 16.91 2.63 21.22
C SER A 37 16.71 3.72 20.15
N TRP A 38 16.21 3.35 18.98
CA TRP A 38 15.91 4.29 17.90
C TRP A 38 14.86 5.30 18.39
N PRO A 39 15.03 6.60 18.07
CA PRO A 39 14.01 7.58 18.40
C PRO A 39 12.73 7.29 17.60
N LEU A 40 11.57 7.59 18.17
CA LEU A 40 10.26 7.38 17.53
C LEU A 40 10.22 7.95 16.10
N GLY A 41 10.78 9.14 15.91
CA GLY A 41 10.85 9.78 14.59
C GLY A 41 11.60 8.96 13.53
N ALA A 42 12.66 8.23 13.92
CA ALA A 42 13.39 7.37 12.99
C ALA A 42 12.56 6.14 12.59
N VAL A 43 11.84 5.53 13.53
CA VAL A 43 10.94 4.40 13.24
C VAL A 43 9.79 4.84 12.34
N VAL A 44 9.18 6.00 12.62
CA VAL A 44 8.11 6.59 11.78
C VAL A 44 8.63 6.88 10.37
N ALA A 45 9.81 7.48 10.24
CA ALA A 45 10.41 7.76 8.94
C ALA A 45 10.60 6.47 8.11
N GLN A 46 11.08 5.39 8.74
CA GLN A 46 11.20 4.10 8.05
C GLN A 46 9.85 3.53 7.63
N GLY A 47 8.81 3.63 8.48
CA GLY A 47 7.45 3.24 8.12
C GLY A 47 6.94 4.00 6.88
N CYS A 48 7.14 5.31 6.83
CA CYS A 48 6.79 6.14 5.66
C CYS A 48 7.57 5.74 4.40
N HIS A 49 8.87 5.49 4.53
CA HIS A 49 9.71 5.04 3.41
C HIS A 49 9.26 3.67 2.90
N ALA A 50 8.96 2.72 3.78
CA ALA A 50 8.48 1.39 3.42
C ALA A 50 7.12 1.45 2.69
N ALA A 51 6.17 2.22 3.22
CA ALA A 51 4.87 2.46 2.59
C ALA A 51 4.99 3.02 1.16
N ARG A 52 5.85 4.04 0.98
CA ARG A 52 6.13 4.64 -0.33
C ARG A 52 6.85 3.68 -1.25
N ALA A 53 7.83 2.93 -0.76
CA ALA A 53 8.60 1.98 -1.55
C ALA A 53 7.69 0.86 -2.09
N ALA A 54 6.79 0.34 -1.25
CA ALA A 54 5.80 -0.65 -1.69
C ALA A 54 4.88 -0.08 -2.78
N ALA A 55 4.30 1.12 -2.56
CA ALA A 55 3.45 1.76 -3.56
C ALA A 55 4.18 2.01 -4.88
N HIS A 56 5.46 2.40 -4.83
CA HIS A 56 6.27 2.62 -6.02
C HIS A 56 6.65 1.33 -6.75
N ALA A 57 7.02 0.29 -6.01
CA ALA A 57 7.40 -1.01 -6.56
C ALA A 57 6.24 -1.70 -7.28
N TYR A 58 5.01 -1.54 -6.77
CA TYR A 58 3.80 -2.14 -7.31
C TYR A 58 2.86 -1.14 -7.98
N ARG A 59 3.37 0.02 -8.43
CA ARG A 59 2.56 1.13 -9.00
C ARG A 59 1.68 0.73 -10.21
N GLU A 60 2.05 -0.34 -10.91
CA GLU A 60 1.32 -0.87 -12.07
C GLU A 60 0.28 -1.94 -11.69
N HIS A 61 0.24 -2.36 -10.41
CA HIS A 61 -0.75 -3.30 -9.92
C HIS A 61 -2.12 -2.61 -9.77
N PRO A 62 -3.21 -3.21 -10.29
CA PRO A 62 -4.54 -2.59 -10.26
C PRO A 62 -5.00 -2.23 -8.84
N ASP A 63 -4.76 -3.09 -7.85
CA ASP A 63 -5.12 -2.78 -6.45
C ASP A 63 -4.28 -1.63 -5.86
N THR A 64 -3.04 -1.44 -6.32
CA THR A 64 -2.24 -0.28 -5.87
C THR A 64 -2.80 1.01 -6.46
N GLY A 65 -3.19 0.99 -7.74
CA GLY A 65 -3.92 2.11 -8.36
C GLY A 65 -5.22 2.43 -7.63
N ALA A 66 -6.08 1.43 -7.44
CA ALA A 66 -7.36 1.58 -6.73
C ALA A 66 -7.18 2.06 -5.28
N TYR A 67 -6.13 1.60 -4.59
CA TYR A 67 -5.78 2.09 -3.25
C TYR A 67 -5.38 3.57 -3.29
N LEU A 68 -4.49 3.98 -4.20
CA LEU A 68 -4.02 5.37 -4.30
C LEU A 68 -5.14 6.34 -4.73
N GLU A 69 -6.10 5.88 -5.54
CA GLU A 69 -7.29 6.65 -5.92
C GLU A 69 -8.19 7.00 -4.71
N GLN A 70 -8.09 6.28 -3.59
CA GLN A 70 -8.82 6.61 -2.35
C GLN A 70 -8.34 7.92 -1.71
N GLY A 71 -7.14 8.41 -2.04
CA GLY A 71 -6.60 9.68 -1.55
C GLY A 71 -6.61 9.78 -0.02
N GLY A 72 -7.35 10.75 0.53
CA GLY A 72 -7.49 10.95 1.98
C GLY A 72 -8.24 9.83 2.72
N ALA A 73 -8.93 8.95 2.00
CA ALA A 73 -9.63 7.80 2.57
C ALA A 73 -8.78 6.50 2.54
N MET A 74 -7.54 6.56 2.06
CA MET A 74 -6.60 5.44 2.11
C MET A 74 -6.47 4.91 3.54
N ARG A 75 -6.49 3.59 3.67
CA ARG A 75 -6.33 2.92 4.97
C ARG A 75 -4.96 2.29 5.09
N THR A 76 -4.11 2.87 5.94
CA THR A 76 -2.87 2.24 6.39
C THR A 76 -3.04 1.72 7.83
N VAL A 77 -2.66 0.46 8.06
CA VAL A 77 -2.63 -0.15 9.39
C VAL A 77 -1.20 -0.46 9.75
N VAL A 78 -0.76 0.08 10.89
CA VAL A 78 0.59 -0.17 11.43
C VAL A 78 0.53 -1.31 12.43
N LEU A 79 1.44 -2.27 12.28
CA LEU A 79 1.60 -3.43 13.16
C LEU A 79 3.04 -3.46 13.69
N GLU A 80 3.24 -4.15 14.82
CA GLU A 80 4.55 -4.41 15.44
C GLU A 80 4.74 -5.91 15.70
#